data_AF-A0AA96SR55-F1
#
_entry.id   AF-A0AA96SR55-F1
#
_cell.length_a   1.000
_cell.length_b   1.000
_cell.length_c   1.000
_cell.angle_alpha   90.00
_cell.angle_beta   90.00
_cell.angle_gamma   90.00
#
_symmetry.space_group_name_H-M   'P 1'
#
loop_
_entity.id
_entity.type
_entity.pdbx_description
1 polymer ?
#
loop_
_entity_poly.entity_id
_entity_poly.type
_entity_poly.pdbx_seq_one_letter_code
_entity_poly.pdbx_strand_id
1 'polypeptide(L)'
;MKILPVLTAALLLCSCAADRETEALKNSLSEAQTAVRLSAENTKRLEGTYSDIYFHLDSLTVESFKKRVANGDTVYAYIGRPSCGDCNAFEPMFKRYIASRNLNGKIYFVNVHRLHQDKEAWTAFRQQYKLGGTPVLAKYSKGKQINKLDLEENGGKISAEDLEKWLDANSLR
;
A
#
# COMPACT_ATOMS: atom_id res chain seq x y z
N MET A 1 -59.26 -18.49 -64.66
CA MET A 1 -57.88 -19.01 -64.50
C MET A 1 -56.91 -17.84 -64.52
N LYS A 2 -56.39 -17.43 -63.37
CA LYS A 2 -55.00 -17.00 -63.16
C LYS A 2 -54.76 -16.73 -61.68
N ILE A 3 -53.67 -17.34 -61.23
CA ILE A 3 -53.23 -17.55 -59.85
C ILE A 3 -52.41 -16.32 -59.42
N LEU A 4 -52.42 -16.06 -58.11
CA LEU A 4 -51.69 -15.07 -57.31
C LEU A 4 -50.18 -14.90 -57.68
N PRO A 5 -49.52 -13.81 -57.24
CA PRO A 5 -48.89 -13.91 -55.92
C PRO A 5 -48.95 -12.63 -55.07
N VAL A 6 -49.41 -12.83 -53.83
CA VAL A 6 -49.11 -12.02 -52.65
C VAL A 6 -47.70 -12.41 -52.23
N LEU A 7 -46.73 -11.50 -52.34
CA LEU A 7 -45.40 -11.70 -51.77
C LEU A 7 -44.68 -10.37 -51.55
N THR A 8 -45.20 -9.54 -50.66
CA THR A 8 -44.50 -8.34 -50.18
C THR A 8 -44.92 -8.07 -48.74
N ALA A 9 -44.02 -8.37 -47.80
CA ALA A 9 -43.89 -7.80 -46.44
C ALA A 9 -43.44 -8.86 -45.42
N ALA A 10 -42.19 -9.32 -45.52
CA ALA A 10 -41.57 -10.09 -44.42
C ALA A 10 -40.10 -9.73 -44.14
N LEU A 11 -39.45 -8.89 -44.95
CA LEU A 11 -37.99 -8.65 -44.85
C LEU A 11 -37.57 -7.33 -44.15
N LEU A 12 -38.50 -6.46 -43.76
CA LEU A 12 -38.18 -5.16 -43.14
C LEU A 12 -38.17 -5.18 -41.60
N LEU A 13 -38.60 -6.27 -40.95
CA LEU A 13 -38.68 -6.35 -39.48
C LEU A 13 -37.43 -6.96 -38.82
N CYS A 14 -36.58 -7.67 -39.57
CA CYS A 14 -35.38 -8.31 -38.99
C CYS A 14 -34.17 -7.38 -38.82
N SER A 15 -34.04 -6.31 -39.61
CA SER A 15 -32.88 -5.39 -39.49
C SER A 15 -32.90 -4.65 -38.16
N CYS A 16 -34.05 -4.10 -37.76
CA CYS A 16 -34.16 -3.34 -36.51
C CYS A 16 -33.93 -4.19 -35.25
N ALA A 17 -34.23 -5.50 -35.30
CA ALA A 17 -33.98 -6.41 -34.19
C ALA A 17 -32.49 -6.74 -34.07
N ALA A 18 -31.82 -7.06 -35.19
CA ALA A 18 -30.39 -7.32 -35.22
C ALA A 18 -29.55 -6.08 -34.84
N ASP A 19 -29.96 -4.90 -35.29
CA ASP A 19 -29.32 -3.62 -34.93
C ASP A 19 -29.48 -3.34 -33.41
N ARG A 20 -30.65 -3.61 -32.83
CA ARG A 20 -30.88 -3.47 -31.38
C ARG A 20 -30.05 -4.45 -30.55
N GLU A 21 -29.94 -5.70 -30.98
CA GLU A 21 -29.11 -6.72 -30.31
C GLU A 21 -27.62 -6.35 -30.39
N THR A 22 -27.17 -5.85 -31.54
CA THR A 22 -25.79 -5.42 -31.74
C THR A 22 -25.45 -4.21 -30.87
N GLU A 23 -26.33 -3.22 -30.77
CA GLU A 23 -26.15 -2.08 -29.87
C GLU A 23 -26.21 -2.47 -28.39
N ALA A 24 -27.12 -3.38 -28.00
CA ALA A 24 -27.15 -3.93 -26.65
C ALA A 24 -25.84 -4.66 -26.30
N LEU A 25 -25.30 -5.42 -27.25
CA LEU A 25 -24.01 -6.11 -27.08
C LEU A 25 -22.85 -5.11 -26.94
N LYS A 26 -22.79 -4.06 -27.78
CA LYS A 26 -21.78 -2.99 -27.66
C LYS A 26 -21.86 -2.27 -26.32
N ASN A 27 -23.05 -1.95 -25.85
CA ASN A 27 -23.26 -1.32 -24.53
C ASN A 27 -22.77 -2.24 -23.41
N SER A 28 -23.15 -3.52 -23.44
CA SER A 28 -22.69 -4.50 -22.44
C SER A 28 -21.17 -4.67 -22.45
N LEU A 29 -20.52 -4.63 -23.63
CA LEU A 29 -19.07 -4.69 -23.75
C LEU A 29 -18.41 -3.44 -23.18
N SER A 30 -18.96 -2.25 -23.47
CA SER A 30 -18.46 -0.98 -22.94
C SER A 30 -18.58 -0.92 -21.41
N GLU A 31 -19.70 -1.38 -20.86
CA GLU A 31 -19.91 -1.52 -19.41
C GLU A 31 -18.91 -2.49 -18.79
N ALA A 32 -18.72 -3.67 -19.39
CA ALA A 32 -17.76 -4.67 -18.92
C ALA A 32 -16.32 -4.13 -18.95
N GLN A 33 -15.91 -3.46 -20.03
CA GLN A 33 -14.59 -2.81 -20.13
C GLN A 33 -14.40 -1.74 -19.06
N THR A 34 -15.44 -0.94 -18.80
CA THR A 34 -15.42 0.09 -17.76
C THR A 34 -15.27 -0.53 -16.37
N ALA A 35 -16.01 -1.59 -16.08
CA ALA A 35 -15.91 -2.32 -14.81
C ALA A 35 -14.51 -2.92 -14.60
N VAL A 36 -13.90 -3.50 -15.64
CA VAL A 36 -12.53 -4.02 -15.61
C VAL A 36 -11.51 -2.91 -15.35
N ARG A 37 -11.67 -1.74 -15.97
CA ARG A 37 -10.77 -0.61 -15.73
C ARG A 37 -10.87 -0.12 -14.27
N LEU A 38 -12.09 0.07 -13.77
CA LEU A 38 -12.32 0.54 -12.40
C LEU A 38 -11.83 -0.48 -11.36
N SER A 39 -11.96 -1.78 -11.63
CA SER A 39 -11.43 -2.80 -10.73
C SER A 39 -9.90 -2.77 -10.71
N ALA A 40 -9.24 -2.67 -11.86
CA ALA A 40 -7.79 -2.54 -11.96
C ALA A 40 -7.26 -1.28 -11.24
N GLU A 41 -7.92 -0.14 -11.42
CA GLU A 41 -7.59 1.11 -10.71
C GLU A 41 -7.73 0.97 -9.19
N ASN A 42 -8.80 0.30 -8.73
CA ASN A 42 -9.00 0.04 -7.32
C ASN A 42 -7.95 -0.91 -6.73
N THR A 43 -7.62 -1.99 -7.43
CA THR A 43 -6.55 -2.92 -7.03
C THR A 43 -5.22 -2.18 -6.88
N LYS A 44 -4.83 -1.40 -7.91
CA LYS A 44 -3.60 -0.60 -7.88
C LYS A 44 -3.58 0.39 -6.70
N ARG A 45 -4.71 1.02 -6.41
CA ARG A 45 -4.85 1.95 -5.26
C ARG A 45 -4.64 1.23 -3.94
N LEU A 46 -5.21 0.02 -3.78
CA LEU A 46 -5.07 -0.78 -2.57
C LEU A 46 -3.62 -1.24 -2.37
N GLU A 47 -2.96 -1.75 -3.42
CA GLU A 47 -1.55 -2.14 -3.39
C GLU A 47 -0.62 -0.96 -3.06
N GLY A 48 -0.96 0.25 -3.52
CA GLY A 48 -0.22 1.46 -3.15
C GLY A 48 -0.40 1.88 -1.69
N THR A 49 -1.49 1.44 -1.04
CA THR A 49 -1.89 1.86 0.32
C THR A 49 -1.52 0.83 1.39
N TYR A 50 -1.58 -0.46 1.04
CA TYR A 50 -1.39 -1.60 1.94
C TYR A 50 -0.33 -2.55 1.40
N SER A 51 0.56 -3.04 2.27
CA SER A 51 1.48 -4.14 1.98
C SER A 51 1.17 -5.33 2.88
N ASP A 52 1.74 -6.49 2.56
CA ASP A 52 1.60 -7.70 3.38
C ASP A 52 2.28 -7.60 4.75
N ILE A 53 3.06 -6.55 5.03
CA ILE A 53 3.66 -6.29 6.35
C ILE A 53 2.60 -6.22 7.47
N TYR A 54 1.36 -5.82 7.15
CA TYR A 54 0.24 -5.79 8.09
C TYR A 54 -0.15 -7.17 8.62
N PHE A 55 0.24 -8.26 7.94
CA PHE A 55 0.04 -9.62 8.43
C PHE A 55 1.17 -10.09 9.37
N HIS A 56 2.26 -9.31 9.49
CA HIS A 56 3.44 -9.67 10.27
C HIS A 56 3.61 -8.80 11.52
N LEU A 57 3.23 -7.52 11.45
CA LEU A 57 3.35 -6.56 12.54
C LEU A 57 2.02 -5.90 12.87
N ASP A 58 1.82 -5.60 14.15
CA ASP A 58 0.79 -4.65 14.57
C ASP A 58 1.09 -3.28 13.96
N SER A 59 0.04 -2.52 13.65
CA SER A 59 0.18 -1.20 13.06
C SER A 59 -0.28 -0.10 14.00
N LEU A 60 0.38 1.05 13.87
CA LEU A 60 -0.06 2.31 14.45
C LEU A 60 -0.39 3.27 13.32
N THR A 61 -1.49 3.99 13.48
CA THR A 61 -1.68 5.23 12.72
C THR A 61 -0.59 6.23 13.11
N VAL A 62 -0.30 7.19 12.21
CA VAL A 62 0.61 8.30 12.51
C VAL A 62 0.22 9.02 13.80
N GLU A 63 -1.07 9.27 14.02
CA GLU A 63 -1.56 9.96 15.22
C GLU A 63 -1.40 9.12 16.48
N SER A 64 -1.67 7.82 16.44
CA SER A 64 -1.42 6.94 17.59
C SER A 64 0.07 6.79 17.89
N PHE A 65 0.92 6.78 16.88
CA PHE A 65 2.38 6.81 17.05
C PHE A 65 2.81 8.10 17.75
N LYS A 66 2.37 9.27 17.26
CA LYS A 66 2.68 10.56 17.87
C LYS A 66 2.28 10.60 19.34
N LYS A 67 1.06 10.15 19.66
CA LYS A 67 0.54 10.09 21.03
C LYS A 67 1.39 9.21 21.94
N ARG A 68 1.72 7.98 21.53
CA ARG A 68 2.56 7.08 22.32
C ARG A 68 3.94 7.67 22.60
N VAL A 69 4.58 8.24 21.58
CA VAL A 69 5.88 8.92 21.78
C VAL A 69 5.74 10.09 22.75
N ALA A 70 4.73 10.96 22.56
CA ALA A 70 4.50 12.11 23.44
C ALA A 70 4.21 11.72 24.90
N ASN A 71 3.51 10.60 25.12
CA ASN A 71 3.24 10.05 26.44
C ASN A 71 4.49 9.47 27.13
N GLY A 72 5.61 9.34 26.41
CA GLY A 72 6.84 8.79 26.93
C GLY A 72 6.96 7.27 26.82
N ASP A 73 6.01 6.62 26.13
CA ASP A 73 6.03 5.17 25.90
C ASP A 73 7.32 4.77 25.18
N THR A 74 7.78 3.55 25.45
CA THR A 74 8.80 2.92 24.60
C THR A 74 8.13 2.37 23.35
N VAL A 75 8.53 2.86 22.19
CA VAL A 75 7.99 2.46 20.89
C VAL A 75 9.13 2.04 19.98
N TYR A 76 9.08 0.81 19.49
CA TYR A 76 9.88 0.36 18.37
C TYR A 76 9.01 0.46 17.12
N ALA A 77 9.43 1.28 16.16
CA ALA A 77 8.63 1.57 14.97
C ALA A 77 9.41 1.20 13.71
N TYR A 78 8.75 0.46 12.82
CA TYR A 78 9.09 0.41 11.40
C TYR A 78 8.28 1.49 10.69
N ILE A 79 8.95 2.54 10.19
CA ILE A 79 8.34 3.67 9.51
C ILE A 79 8.58 3.50 8.00
N GLY A 80 7.49 3.29 7.25
CA GLY A 80 7.54 2.96 5.83
C GLY A 80 6.22 3.22 5.12
N ARG A 81 6.16 2.92 3.83
CA ARG A 81 4.93 2.98 3.02
C ARG A 81 4.97 1.95 1.89
N PRO A 82 3.84 1.35 1.48
CA PRO A 82 3.83 0.34 0.40
C PRO A 82 4.24 0.89 -0.98
N SER A 83 3.99 2.17 -1.23
CA SER A 83 4.35 2.83 -2.50
C SER A 83 5.83 3.28 -2.57
N CYS A 84 6.72 2.74 -1.74
CA CYS A 84 8.13 3.13 -1.61
C CYS A 84 9.04 2.01 -2.12
N GLY A 85 9.82 2.30 -3.17
CA GLY A 85 10.73 1.31 -3.77
C GLY A 85 11.71 0.72 -2.76
N ASP A 86 12.37 1.55 -1.96
CA ASP A 86 13.36 1.11 -0.97
C ASP A 86 12.73 0.32 0.17
N CYS A 87 11.50 0.66 0.55
CA CYS A 87 10.73 -0.06 1.56
C CYS A 87 10.40 -1.46 1.04
N ASN A 88 9.95 -1.57 -0.21
CA ASN A 88 9.63 -2.84 -0.85
C ASN A 88 10.89 -3.70 -1.07
N ALA A 89 12.07 -3.09 -1.23
CA ALA A 89 13.34 -3.81 -1.30
C ALA A 89 13.81 -4.30 0.08
N PHE A 90 13.57 -3.53 1.14
CA PHE A 90 13.97 -3.87 2.51
C PHE A 90 13.04 -4.91 3.18
N GLU A 91 11.73 -4.79 2.95
CA GLU A 91 10.70 -5.58 3.64
C GLU A 91 10.89 -7.10 3.55
N PRO A 92 11.28 -7.73 2.41
CA PRO A 92 11.50 -9.17 2.35
C PRO A 92 12.56 -9.66 3.33
N MET A 93 13.66 -8.92 3.49
CA MET A 93 14.68 -9.22 4.49
C MET A 93 14.11 -9.05 5.90
N PHE A 94 13.44 -7.93 6.16
CA PHE A 94 12.90 -7.64 7.48
C PHE A 94 11.86 -8.66 7.95
N LYS A 95 10.97 -9.13 7.06
CA LYS A 95 9.99 -10.19 7.36
C LYS A 95 10.65 -11.49 7.84
N ARG A 96 11.81 -11.86 7.29
CA ARG A 96 12.57 -13.03 7.76
C ARG A 96 12.98 -12.87 9.22
N TYR A 97 13.40 -11.66 9.63
CA TYR A 97 13.74 -11.36 11.02
C TYR A 97 12.51 -11.23 11.92
N ILE A 98 11.40 -10.70 11.42
CA ILE A 98 10.13 -10.66 12.16
C ILE A 98 9.71 -12.08 12.56
N ALA A 99 9.79 -13.02 11.62
CA ALA A 99 9.49 -14.42 11.86
C ALA A 99 10.52 -15.09 12.78
N SER A 100 11.82 -14.95 12.48
CA SER A 100 12.87 -15.67 13.23
C SER A 100 13.07 -15.18 14.66
N ARG A 101 12.75 -13.91 14.95
CA ARG A 101 12.91 -13.28 16.27
C ARG A 101 11.59 -12.99 16.98
N ASN A 102 10.48 -13.51 16.44
CA ASN A 102 9.12 -13.30 16.95
C ASN A 102 8.85 -11.82 17.31
N LEU A 103 8.99 -10.93 16.33
CA LEU A 103 8.91 -9.48 16.53
C LEU A 103 7.48 -8.93 16.50
N ASN A 104 6.48 -9.80 16.26
CA ASN A 104 5.08 -9.45 16.38
C ASN A 104 4.77 -8.94 17.81
N GLY A 105 4.02 -7.84 17.91
CA GLY A 105 3.77 -7.14 19.18
C GLY A 105 4.97 -6.40 19.78
N LYS A 106 6.20 -6.57 19.24
CA LYS A 106 7.40 -5.85 19.71
C LYS A 106 7.70 -4.61 18.87
N ILE A 107 7.47 -4.67 17.56
CA ILE A 107 7.66 -3.56 16.62
C ILE A 107 6.33 -3.20 15.97
N TYR A 108 6.03 -1.91 15.90
CA TYR A 108 4.85 -1.39 15.22
C TYR A 108 5.18 -0.91 13.82
N PHE A 109 4.37 -1.29 12.83
CA PHE A 109 4.39 -0.65 11.53
C PHE A 109 3.67 0.70 11.58
N VAL A 110 4.34 1.76 11.14
CA VAL A 110 3.77 3.11 10.98
C VAL A 110 3.73 3.43 9.50
N ASN A 111 2.55 3.23 8.89
CA ASN A 111 2.34 3.55 7.48
C ASN A 111 2.22 5.05 7.27
N VAL A 112 3.24 5.65 6.65
CA VAL A 112 3.28 7.08 6.34
C VAL A 112 2.74 7.41 4.95
N HIS A 113 2.13 6.46 4.22
CA HIS A 113 1.65 6.68 2.84
C HIS A 113 0.81 7.96 2.69
N ARG A 114 -0.22 8.14 3.53
CA ARG A 114 -1.09 9.34 3.48
C ARG A 114 -0.36 10.60 3.91
N LEU A 115 0.45 10.52 4.95
CA LEU A 115 1.25 11.66 5.44
C LEU A 115 2.23 12.14 4.37
N HIS A 116 2.85 11.23 3.63
CA HIS A 116 3.83 11.52 2.58
C HIS A 116 3.22 12.28 1.38
N GLN A 117 1.89 12.22 1.18
CA GLN A 117 1.22 12.97 0.12
C GLN A 117 1.16 14.48 0.44
N ASP A 118 1.21 14.83 1.72
CA ASP A 118 1.35 16.21 2.20
C ASP A 118 2.84 16.49 2.46
N LYS A 119 3.46 17.26 1.55
CA LYS A 119 4.90 17.54 1.61
C LYS A 119 5.31 18.32 2.86
N GLU A 120 4.47 19.23 3.33
CA GLU A 120 4.77 20.07 4.49
C GLU A 120 4.64 19.25 5.77
N ALA A 121 3.53 18.52 5.91
CA ALA A 121 3.31 17.65 7.07
C ALA A 121 4.36 16.52 7.14
N TRP A 122 4.74 15.95 5.98
CA TRP A 122 5.82 14.96 5.91
C TRP A 122 7.18 15.54 6.33
N THR A 123 7.50 16.74 5.87
CA THR A 123 8.75 17.42 6.24
C THR A 123 8.80 17.73 7.73
N ALA A 124 7.71 18.27 8.28
CA ALA A 124 7.59 18.52 9.72
C ALA A 124 7.72 17.22 10.53
N PHE A 125 7.07 16.15 10.10
CA PHE A 125 7.17 14.84 10.75
C PHE A 125 8.61 14.31 10.74
N ARG A 126 9.28 14.33 9.59
CA ARG A 126 10.69 13.90 9.49
C ARG A 126 11.60 14.72 10.39
N GLN A 127 11.43 16.04 10.44
CA GLN A 127 12.22 16.91 11.31
C GLN A 127 11.97 16.62 12.79
N GLN A 128 10.71 16.55 13.20
CA GLN A 128 10.32 16.27 14.59
C GLN A 128 10.85 14.91 15.08
N TYR A 129 10.76 13.89 14.22
CA TYR A 129 11.14 12.52 14.54
C TYR A 129 12.54 12.16 14.05
N LYS A 130 13.33 13.14 13.59
CA LYS A 130 14.71 12.97 13.10
C LYS A 130 14.84 11.80 12.12
N LEU A 131 14.12 11.85 11.01
CA LEU A 131 14.11 10.82 9.96
C LEU A 131 14.69 11.40 8.67
N GLY A 132 15.60 10.68 8.02
CA GLY A 132 16.11 11.03 6.69
C GLY A 132 15.05 10.78 5.62
N GLY A 133 14.46 9.59 5.65
CA GLY A 133 13.45 9.16 4.70
C GLY A 133 12.67 7.93 5.17
N THR A 134 12.48 6.98 4.27
CA THR A 134 11.92 5.64 4.55
C THR A 134 12.65 4.63 3.67
N PRO A 135 12.89 3.39 4.13
CA PRO A 135 12.48 2.83 5.41
C PRO A 135 13.35 3.28 6.60
N VAL A 136 12.74 3.32 7.79
CA VAL A 136 13.47 3.54 9.06
C VAL A 136 12.96 2.57 10.13
N LEU A 137 13.88 1.93 10.85
CA LEU A 137 13.59 1.33 12.15
C LEU A 137 14.04 2.30 13.23
N ALA A 138 13.14 2.69 14.15
CA ALA A 138 13.46 3.67 15.17
C ALA A 138 12.91 3.26 16.53
N LYS A 139 13.72 3.51 17.58
CA LYS A 139 13.28 3.41 18.96
C LYS A 139 13.03 4.79 19.52
N TYR A 140 11.87 4.96 20.12
CA TYR A 140 11.53 6.12 20.95
C TYR A 140 11.31 5.66 22.39
N SER A 141 11.68 6.50 23.35
CA SER A 141 11.38 6.30 24.76
C SER A 141 11.46 7.64 25.48
N LYS A 142 10.58 7.88 26.47
CA LYS A 142 10.51 9.14 27.21
C LYS A 142 10.43 10.38 26.30
N GLY A 143 9.68 10.26 25.20
CA GLY A 143 9.46 11.35 24.23
C GLY A 143 10.64 11.65 23.31
N LYS A 144 11.71 10.85 23.33
CA LYS A 144 12.93 11.09 22.55
C LYS A 144 13.27 9.90 21.67
N GLN A 145 13.86 10.18 20.50
CA GLN A 145 14.50 9.15 19.69
C GLN A 145 15.76 8.67 20.40
N ILE A 146 15.86 7.36 20.63
CA ILE A 146 16.97 6.72 21.34
C ILE A 146 18.02 6.24 20.34
N ASN A 147 17.58 5.50 19.33
CA ASN A 147 18.41 5.07 18.20
C ASN A 147 17.53 4.82 16.97
N LYS A 148 18.15 4.69 15.81
CA LYS A 148 17.49 4.31 14.57
C LYS A 148 18.46 3.59 13.62
N LEU A 149 17.88 2.89 12.67
CA LEU A 149 18.50 2.40 11.45
C LEU A 149 17.72 3.05 10.30
N ASP A 150 18.34 4.04 9.68
CA ASP A 150 17.73 4.92 8.67
C ASP A 150 18.44 4.72 7.33
N LEU A 151 17.69 4.43 6.27
CA LEU A 151 18.25 4.16 4.94
C LEU A 151 19.19 5.28 4.48
N GLU A 152 18.76 6.54 4.62
CA GLU A 152 19.50 7.69 4.09
C GLU A 152 20.82 7.88 4.86
N GLU A 153 20.78 7.72 6.18
CA GLU A 153 21.98 7.82 7.01
C GLU A 153 22.90 6.60 6.87
N ASN A 154 22.40 5.48 6.36
CA ASN A 154 23.17 4.28 6.07
C ASN A 154 23.68 4.21 4.62
N GLY A 155 23.69 5.34 3.91
CA GLY A 155 24.24 5.45 2.55
C GLY A 155 23.35 4.85 1.46
N GLY A 156 22.02 4.85 1.67
CA GLY A 156 21.04 4.43 0.68
C GLY A 156 20.76 2.93 0.62
N LYS A 157 21.28 2.14 1.56
CA LYS A 157 21.02 0.70 1.67
C LYS A 157 21.02 0.26 3.12
N ILE A 158 20.26 -0.77 3.46
CA ILE A 158 20.31 -1.43 4.77
C ILE A 158 20.72 -2.88 4.54
N SER A 159 21.85 -3.31 5.11
CA SER A 159 22.31 -4.70 5.05
C SER A 159 21.67 -5.56 6.13
N ALA A 160 21.81 -6.89 6.02
CA ALA A 160 21.37 -7.81 7.06
C ALA A 160 22.13 -7.58 8.37
N GLU A 161 23.42 -7.27 8.27
CA GLU A 161 24.29 -6.99 9.40
C GLU A 161 23.86 -5.70 10.12
N ASP A 162 23.44 -4.66 9.37
CA ASP A 162 22.94 -3.42 9.97
C ASP A 162 21.62 -3.65 10.71
N LEU A 163 20.72 -4.43 10.11
CA LEU A 163 19.46 -4.83 10.73
C LEU A 163 19.70 -5.64 12.01
N GLU A 164 20.58 -6.64 11.96
CA GLU A 164 20.95 -7.45 13.13
C GLU A 164 21.51 -6.61 14.26
N LYS A 165 22.48 -5.72 13.95
CA LYS A 165 23.06 -4.80 14.95
C LYS A 165 21.99 -3.94 15.61
N TRP A 166 21.06 -3.39 14.83
CA TRP A 166 19.99 -2.57 15.39
C TRP A 166 19.04 -3.38 16.28
N LEU A 167 18.66 -4.58 15.85
CA LEU A 167 17.80 -5.47 16.65
C LEU A 167 18.49 -5.89 17.96
N ASP A 168 19.77 -6.24 17.91
CA ASP A 168 20.55 -6.67 19.07
C ASP A 168 20.79 -5.54 20.07
N ALA A 169 21.14 -4.34 19.58
CA ALA A 169 21.27 -3.14 20.41
C ALA A 169 19.98 -2.78 21.15
N ASN A 170 18.84 -3.27 20.65
CA ASN A 170 17.51 -3.04 21.21
C ASN A 170 16.95 -4.22 21.98
N SER A 171 17.74 -5.30 22.16
CA SER A 171 17.33 -6.55 22.81
C SER A 171 16.10 -7.20 22.16
N LEU A 172 15.95 -7.00 20.84
CA LEU A 172 14.91 -7.62 20.02
C LEU A 172 15.45 -8.93 19.46
N ARG A 173 15.51 -9.94 20.34
CA ARG A 173 15.85 -11.32 20.02
C ARG A 173 14.59 -12.16 19.78
#